data_AF-A0A0C2IH77-F1
#
_entry.id   AF-A0A0C2IH77-F1
#
_cell.length_a   1.000
_cell.length_b   1.000
_cell.length_c   1.000
_cell.angle_alpha   90.00
_cell.angle_beta   90.00
_cell.angle_gamma   90.00
#
_symmetry.space_group_name_H-M   'P 1'
#
loop_
_entity.id
_entity.type
_entity.pdbx_description
1 polymer ?
#
loop_
_entity_poly.entity_id
_entity_poly.type
_entity_poly.pdbx_seq_one_letter_code
_entity_poly.pdbx_strand_id
1 'polypeptide(L)'
;MQAQHPSGSSTEATTNTFKIGDDVSYVIGRSTERSVSFSVREGKIVKIDGNIAVVKSRNGRCITQPLGKLTRKGERNALTRALLGDVQ
;
A
#
# COMPACT_ATOMS: atom_id res chain seq x y z
N MET A 1 19.88 22.95 -26.92
CA MET A 1 18.67 22.11 -26.98
C MET A 1 18.47 21.51 -25.60
N GLN A 2 17.29 21.72 -25.02
CA GLN A 2 16.99 21.54 -23.60
C GLN A 2 16.20 20.25 -23.42
N ALA A 3 16.66 19.35 -22.54
CA ALA A 3 15.89 18.19 -22.10
C ALA A 3 15.55 18.41 -20.62
N GLN A 4 14.40 19.02 -20.35
CA GLN A 4 13.81 19.05 -19.01
C GLN A 4 13.13 17.70 -18.80
N HIS A 5 13.77 16.82 -18.04
CA HIS A 5 13.09 15.67 -17.47
C HIS A 5 12.00 16.22 -16.54
N PRO A 6 10.70 15.93 -16.76
CA PRO A 6 9.73 16.23 -15.73
C PRO A 6 10.05 15.28 -14.57
N SER A 7 10.57 15.86 -13.49
CA SER A 7 10.60 15.26 -12.18
C SER A 7 9.17 14.89 -11.83
N GLY A 8 8.78 13.65 -12.14
CA GLY A 8 7.51 13.05 -11.75
C GLY A 8 7.54 12.79 -10.25
N SER A 9 7.53 13.87 -9.46
CA SER A 9 7.20 13.85 -8.05
C SER A 9 5.70 13.54 -7.97
N SER A 10 5.33 12.28 -8.16
CA SER A 10 4.03 11.78 -7.73
C SER A 10 4.09 11.65 -6.21
N THR A 11 4.15 12.81 -5.56
CA THR A 11 3.85 12.95 -4.14
C THR A 11 2.35 12.76 -4.07
N GLU A 12 1.90 11.50 -4.13
CA GLU A 12 0.50 11.15 -3.95
C GLU A 12 0.05 11.77 -2.63
N ALA A 13 -0.81 12.78 -2.77
CA ALA A 13 -1.37 13.56 -1.69
C ALA A 13 -1.86 12.58 -0.62
N THR A 14 -1.14 12.54 0.50
CA THR A 14 -1.45 11.69 1.65
C THR A 14 -2.63 12.30 2.39
N THR A 15 -3.80 12.31 1.75
CA THR A 15 -5.05 12.63 2.41
C THR A 15 -5.30 11.46 3.36
N ASN A 16 -5.09 11.70 4.64
CA ASN A 16 -5.13 10.70 5.69
C ASN A 16 -6.59 10.20 5.85
N THR A 17 -7.00 9.27 4.99
CA THR A 17 -8.41 8.88 4.83
C THR A 17 -8.73 7.56 5.55
N PHE A 18 -7.75 6.90 6.17
CA PHE A 18 -8.00 5.63 6.84
C PHE A 18 -8.64 5.83 8.21
N LYS A 19 -9.67 5.04 8.53
CA LYS A 19 -10.31 5.02 9.85
C LYS A 19 -10.16 3.65 10.52
N ILE A 20 -10.20 3.64 11.85
CA ILE A 20 -10.28 2.39 12.61
C ILE A 20 -11.59 1.68 12.25
N GLY A 21 -11.50 0.40 11.93
CA GLY A 21 -12.61 -0.41 11.44
C GLY A 21 -12.66 -0.55 9.92
N ASP A 22 -11.87 0.23 9.15
CA ASP A 22 -11.82 0.10 7.70
C ASP A 22 -11.17 -1.22 7.27
N ASP A 23 -11.75 -1.83 6.24
CA ASP A 23 -11.18 -2.97 5.55
C ASP A 23 -10.17 -2.47 4.51
N VAL A 24 -8.92 -2.90 4.69
CA VAL A 24 -7.77 -2.50 3.86
C VAL A 24 -7.05 -3.72 3.34
N SER A 25 -6.39 -3.53 2.21
CA SER A 25 -5.45 -4.46 1.62
C SER A 25 -4.05 -3.86 1.65
N TYR A 26 -3.04 -4.71 1.76
CA TYR A 26 -1.64 -4.33 1.76
C TYR A 26 -0.82 -5.38 1.04
N VAL A 27 0.27 -4.93 0.41
CA VAL A 27 1.16 -5.82 -0.33
C VAL A 27 2.33 -6.22 0.55
N ILE A 28 2.60 -7.51 0.64
CA ILE A 28 3.84 -8.03 1.19
C ILE A 28 4.75 -8.46 0.05
N GLY A 29 5.94 -7.88 -0.01
CA GLY A 29 7.03 -8.35 -0.85
C GLY A 29 7.89 -9.33 -0.07
N ARG A 30 8.22 -10.46 -0.69
CA ARG A 30 9.24 -11.40 -0.23
C ARG A 30 10.26 -11.53 -1.34
N SER A 31 11.47 -11.08 -1.08
CA SER A 31 12.60 -11.29 -1.98
C SER A 31 13.41 -12.47 -1.47
N THR A 32 13.68 -13.42 -2.36
CA THR A 32 14.66 -14.49 -2.18
C THR A 32 15.81 -14.26 -3.15
N GLU A 33 16.90 -15.01 -3.00
CA GLU A 33 18.10 -14.88 -3.84
C GLU A 33 17.82 -15.07 -5.35
N ARG A 34 16.71 -15.73 -5.71
CA ARG A 34 16.35 -16.04 -7.11
C ARG A 34 14.99 -15.53 -7.55
N SER A 35 14.17 -14.98 -6.65
CA SER A 35 12.82 -14.51 -7.03
C SER A 35 12.27 -13.49 -6.05
N VAL A 36 11.47 -12.56 -6.57
CA VAL A 36 10.64 -11.67 -5.77
C VAL A 36 9.19 -12.11 -5.90
N SER A 37 8.59 -12.45 -4.78
CA SER A 37 7.19 -12.84 -4.67
C SER A 37 6.42 -11.73 -3.98
N PHE A 38 5.34 -11.28 -4.58
CA PHE A 38 4.45 -10.31 -3.95
C PHE A 38 3.11 -10.97 -3.65
N SER A 39 2.53 -10.66 -2.49
CA SER A 39 1.20 -11.15 -2.12
C SER A 39 0.36 -10.02 -1.56
N VAL A 40 -0.86 -9.88 -2.05
CA VAL A 40 -1.85 -8.99 -1.45
C VAL A 40 -2.44 -9.70 -0.23
N ARG A 41 -2.52 -8.99 0.88
CA ARG A 41 -3.17 -9.43 2.10
C ARG A 41 -4.24 -8.43 2.50
N GLU A 42 -5.32 -8.94 3.06
CA GLU A 42 -6.42 -8.12 3.54
C GLU A 42 -6.49 -8.17 5.08
N GLY A 43 -7.04 -7.10 5.65
CA GLY A 43 -7.31 -7.02 7.07
C GLY A 43 -8.04 -5.74 7.44
N LYS A 44 -8.38 -5.62 8.71
CA LYS A 44 -9.11 -4.49 9.27
C LYS A 44 -8.19 -3.62 10.11
N ILE A 45 -8.25 -2.30 9.94
CA ILE A 45 -7.50 -1.39 10.81
C ILE A 45 -8.10 -1.47 12.22
N VAL A 46 -7.27 -1.83 13.20
CA VAL A 46 -7.66 -1.88 14.62
C VAL A 46 -7.07 -0.73 15.43
N LYS A 47 -6.02 -0.08 14.91
CA LYS A 47 -5.40 1.08 15.53
C LYS A 47 -4.69 1.93 14.47
N ILE A 48 -4.68 3.25 14.66
CA ILE A 48 -3.88 4.19 13.88
C ILE A 48 -3.04 5.02 14.85
N ASP A 49 -1.73 4.96 14.69
CA ASP A 49 -0.74 5.72 15.44
C ASP A 49 0.01 6.64 14.46
N GLY A 50 -0.49 7.87 14.30
CA GLY A 50 0.08 8.85 13.37
C GLY A 50 0.05 8.37 11.92
N ASN A 51 1.23 8.08 11.35
CA ASN A 51 1.38 7.61 9.96
C ASN A 51 1.44 6.07 9.83
N ILE A 52 1.19 5.35 10.92
CA ILE A 52 1.27 3.90 10.99
C ILE A 52 -0.10 3.36 11.43
N ALA A 53 -0.55 2.27 10.83
CA ALA A 53 -1.73 1.56 11.29
C ALA A 53 -1.44 0.11 11.65
N VAL A 54 -2.13 -0.37 12.67
CA VAL A 54 -2.18 -1.77 13.03
C VAL A 54 -3.36 -2.38 12.31
N VAL A 55 -3.07 -3.33 11.43
CA VAL A 55 -4.05 -4.08 10.65
C VAL A 55 -4.16 -5.47 11.24
N LYS A 56 -5.38 -5.86 11.63
CA LYS A 56 -5.71 -7.23 12.04
C LYS A 56 -6.17 -8.02 10.82
N SER A 57 -5.38 -9.00 10.41
CA SER A 57 -5.75 -9.93 9.35
C SER A 57 -6.85 -10.88 9.81
N ARG A 58 -7.57 -11.48 8.85
CA ARG A 58 -8.66 -12.43 9.11
C ARG A 58 -8.26 -13.60 10.03
N ASN A 59 -6.98 -14.01 9.97
CA ASN A 59 -6.42 -15.08 10.80
C ASN A 59 -6.08 -14.64 12.24
N GLY A 60 -6.54 -13.46 12.67
CA GLY A 60 -6.31 -12.92 14.01
C GLY A 60 -4.93 -12.29 14.24
N ARG A 61 -3.98 -12.46 13.31
CA ARG A 61 -2.66 -11.81 13.38
C ARG A 61 -2.76 -10.31 13.17
N CYS A 62 -2.10 -9.55 14.04
CA CYS A 62 -1.93 -8.11 13.88
C CYS A 62 -0.59 -7.83 13.20
N ILE A 63 -0.58 -6.90 12.25
CA ILE A 63 0.62 -6.40 11.60
C ILE A 63 0.59 -4.87 11.59
N THR A 64 1.76 -4.28 11.77
CA THR A 64 1.95 -2.85 11.68
C THR A 64 2.35 -2.50 10.25
N GLN A 65 1.61 -1.60 9.61
CA GLN A 65 1.88 -1.15 8.25
C GLN A 65 1.79 0.38 8.15
N PRO A 66 2.67 1.02 7.36
CA PRO A 66 2.53 2.45 7.08
C PRO A 66 1.22 2.73 6.36
N LEU A 67 0.54 3.84 6.69
CA LEU A 67 -0.71 4.23 6.03
C LEU A 67 -0.55 4.38 4.52
N GLY A 68 0.59 4.91 4.07
CA GLY A 68 0.92 5.03 2.63
C GLY A 68 1.12 3.70 1.90
N LYS A 69 1.21 2.56 2.60
CA LYS A 69 1.28 1.21 1.99
C LYS A 69 -0.04 0.45 2.09
N LEU A 70 -1.06 1.04 2.72
CA LEU A 70 -2.39 0.48 2.76
C LEU A 70 -3.18 0.95 1.56
N THR A 71 -4.06 0.10 1.07
CA THR A 71 -5.02 0.41 0.00
C THR A 71 -6.40 0.03 0.50
N ARG A 72 -7.39 0.91 0.35
CA ARG A 72 -8.76 0.58 0.74
C ARG A 72 -9.31 -0.55 -0.12
N LYS A 73 -10.22 -1.33 0.45
CA LYS A 73 -10.92 -2.38 -0.30
C LYS A 73 -11.70 -1.74 -1.46
N GLY A 74 -11.31 -2.08 -2.69
CA GLY A 74 -11.92 -1.54 -3.93
C GLY A 74 -11.03 -0.58 -4.71
N GLU A 75 -9.92 -0.10 -4.14
CA GLU A 75 -8.93 0.69 -4.87
C GLU A 75 -7.83 -0.20 -5.49
N ARG A 76 -7.26 0.25 -6.61
CA ARG A 76 -6.14 -0.45 -7.27
C ARG A 76 -4.93 -0.43 -6.33
N ASN A 77 -4.62 -1.60 -5.79
CA ASN A 77 -3.49 -1.77 -4.87
C ASN A 77 -2.14 -1.58 -5.60
N ALA A 78 -1.08 -1.39 -4.82
CA ALA A 78 0.26 -1.11 -5.34
C ALA A 78 0.76 -2.17 -6.32
N LEU A 79 0.36 -3.45 -6.19
CA LEU A 79 0.70 -4.48 -7.17
C LEU A 79 -0.08 -4.33 -8.46
N THR A 80 -1.37 -4.06 -8.37
CA THR A 80 -2.21 -3.81 -9.54
C THR A 80 -1.70 -2.61 -10.33
N ARG A 81 -1.23 -1.54 -9.66
CA ARG A 81 -0.56 -0.41 -10.33
C ARG A 81 0.79 -0.79 -10.95
N ALA A 82 1.62 -1.53 -10.21
CA ALA A 82 2.91 -1.98 -10.71
C ALA A 82 2.80 -2.94 -11.91
N LEU A 83 1.76 -3.77 -11.95
CA LEU A 83 1.55 -4.79 -13.00
C LEU A 83 0.81 -4.24 -14.23
N LEU A 84 -0.16 -3.34 -14.04
CA LEU A 84 -0.90 -2.76 -15.16
C LEU A 84 -0.16 -1.59 -15.82
N GLY A 85 0.91 -1.10 -15.19
CA GLY A 85 1.52 0.17 -15.54
C GLY A 85 0.60 1.31 -15.11
N ASP A 86 1.18 2.31 -14.44
CA ASP A 86 0.54 3.61 -14.39
C ASP A 86 0.56 4.12 -15.84
N VAL A 87 -0.60 4.12 -16.51
CA VAL A 87 -0.72 4.74 -17.83
C VAL A 87 -0.57 6.23 -17.58
N GLN A 88 0.66 6.69 -17.76
CA GLN A 88 1.04 8.10 -17.77
C GLN A 88 0.40 8.82 -18.96
#